data_AF-E4ZRG4-F1
#
_entry.id   AF-E4ZRG4-F1
#
_cell.length_a   1.000
_cell.length_b   1.000
_cell.length_c   1.000
_cell.angle_alpha   90.00
_cell.angle_beta   90.00
_cell.angle_gamma   90.00
#
_symmetry.space_group_name_H-M   'P 1'
#
loop_
_entity.id
_entity.type
_entity.pdbx_description
1 polymer ?
#
loop_
_entity_poly.entity_id
_entity_poly.type
_entity_poly.pdbx_seq_one_letter_code
_entity_poly.pdbx_strand_id
1 'polypeptide(L)'
;MGRVMQVAAFSLAEVTYAVGGDIGYQIQESVKQARFRVRTKQENVSGVFLPQFESYQADSNDFALTGLGKGGQQVQRCRETYARAVETLVELASLQTAFVILDEVIKVVNRRVNAMYALFSPLPSSLVLTLASEHVIIPRTENTIKYINSELDELDREEFYRLKKVSNKKQKDAAEEEAARQVKKEAEQTAEAKPEETVGESKDMLADEDNQDVIF
;
A
#
# COMPACT_ATOMS: atom_id res chain seq x y z
N MET A 1 6.25 12.32 -36.42
CA MET A 1 7.69 12.44 -36.71
C MET A 1 8.07 12.21 -38.16
N GLY A 2 7.79 11.04 -38.75
CA GLY A 2 8.20 10.75 -40.14
C GLY A 2 7.84 11.86 -41.14
N ARG A 3 6.60 12.37 -41.10
CA ARG A 3 6.16 13.47 -41.99
C ARG A 3 6.88 14.80 -41.72
N VAL A 4 7.11 15.17 -40.46
CA VAL A 4 7.77 16.45 -40.10
C VAL A 4 9.22 16.44 -40.57
N MET A 5 9.92 15.31 -40.38
CA MET A 5 11.29 15.15 -40.85
C MET A 5 11.36 15.07 -42.39
N GLN A 6 10.39 14.44 -43.04
CA GLN A 6 10.29 14.43 -44.51
C GLN A 6 10.10 15.83 -45.08
N VAL A 7 9.24 16.66 -44.47
CA VAL A 7 9.05 18.06 -44.87
C VAL A 7 10.32 18.87 -44.66
N ALA A 8 11.03 18.67 -43.53
CA ALA A 8 12.32 19.32 -43.29
C ALA A 8 13.37 18.91 -44.33
N ALA A 9 13.47 17.61 -44.65
CA ALA A 9 14.37 17.11 -45.68
C ALA A 9 14.04 17.66 -47.08
N PHE A 10 12.75 17.84 -47.39
CA PHE A 10 12.31 18.48 -48.62
C PHE A 10 12.71 19.97 -48.67
N SER A 11 12.56 20.70 -47.56
CA SER A 11 13.04 22.09 -47.46
C SER A 11 14.56 22.21 -47.58
N LEU A 12 15.34 21.21 -47.16
CA LEU A 12 16.78 21.16 -47.43
C LEU A 12 17.04 21.04 -48.94
N ALA A 13 16.35 20.12 -49.63
CA ALA A 13 16.50 19.95 -51.06
C ALA A 13 16.16 21.24 -51.85
N GLU A 14 15.13 21.98 -51.44
CA GLU A 14 14.80 23.29 -52.01
C GLU A 14 15.94 24.31 -51.84
N VAL A 15 16.62 24.30 -50.68
CA VAL A 15 17.78 25.15 -50.40
C VAL A 15 18.97 24.77 -51.28
N THR A 16 19.29 23.49 -51.39
CA THR A 16 20.38 23.00 -52.24
C THR A 16 20.16 23.39 -53.70
N TYR A 17 18.91 23.30 -54.18
CA TYR A 17 18.55 23.73 -55.53
C TYR A 17 18.67 25.25 -55.71
N ALA A 18 18.19 26.04 -54.75
CA ALA A 18 18.20 27.50 -54.83
C ALA A 18 19.61 28.12 -54.74
N VAL A 19 20.51 27.49 -53.98
CA VAL A 19 21.89 27.94 -53.77
C VAL A 19 22.84 27.41 -54.85
N GLY A 20 22.46 26.34 -55.54
CA GLY A 20 23.21 25.79 -56.68
C GLY A 20 24.51 25.07 -56.28
N GLY A 21 24.59 24.58 -55.04
CA GLY A 21 25.78 23.93 -54.50
C GLY A 21 25.58 23.43 -53.06
N ASP A 22 26.63 22.83 -52.50
CA ASP A 22 26.61 22.33 -51.13
C ASP A 22 26.84 23.48 -50.13
N ILE A 23 25.86 23.72 -49.26
CA ILE A 23 25.91 24.74 -48.20
C ILE A 23 26.51 24.19 -46.90
N GLY A 24 26.77 22.87 -46.84
CA GLY A 24 27.24 22.18 -45.64
C GLY A 24 28.52 22.75 -45.06
N TYR A 25 29.49 23.10 -45.90
CA TYR A 25 30.77 23.68 -45.45
C TYR A 25 30.56 25.04 -44.75
N GLN A 26 29.74 25.92 -45.34
CA GLN A 26 29.43 27.24 -44.75
C GLN A 26 28.68 27.11 -43.43
N ILE A 27 27.75 26.14 -43.34
CA ILE A 27 27.02 25.88 -42.10
C ILE A 27 28.00 25.40 -41.03
N GLN A 28 28.84 24.41 -41.33
CA GLN A 28 29.80 23.84 -40.37
C GLN A 28 30.79 24.87 -39.85
N GLU A 29 31.32 25.74 -40.72
CA GLU A 29 32.24 26.81 -40.34
C GLU A 29 31.56 27.89 -39.46
N SER A 30 30.26 28.11 -39.67
CA SER A 30 29.48 29.06 -38.86
C SER A 30 29.11 28.56 -37.45
N VAL A 31 29.26 27.26 -37.16
CA VAL A 31 28.89 26.70 -35.85
C VAL A 31 29.93 27.04 -34.79
N LYS A 32 29.59 27.96 -33.87
CA LYS A 32 30.39 28.26 -32.67
C LYS A 32 29.70 27.81 -31.39
N GLN A 33 28.46 28.27 -31.19
CA GLN A 33 27.65 27.91 -30.02
C GLN A 33 26.27 27.40 -30.45
N ALA A 34 25.72 26.48 -29.66
CA ALA A 34 24.35 26.00 -29.88
C ALA A 34 23.35 27.10 -29.53
N ARG A 35 22.59 27.54 -30.55
CA ARG A 35 21.45 28.45 -30.37
C ARG A 35 20.26 27.75 -29.72
N PHE A 36 19.96 26.53 -30.15
CA PHE A 36 18.90 25.72 -29.58
C PHE A 36 19.47 24.86 -28.45
N ARG A 37 18.97 25.03 -27.24
CA ARG A 37 19.45 24.34 -26.03
C ARG A 37 18.26 23.72 -25.31
N VAL A 38 18.52 22.67 -24.54
CA VAL A 38 17.50 21.94 -23.78
C VAL A 38 17.79 22.11 -22.29
N ARG A 39 16.75 22.40 -21.52
CA ARG A 39 16.78 22.43 -20.06
C ARG A 39 15.97 21.26 -19.52
N THR A 40 16.49 20.62 -18.48
CA THR A 40 15.77 19.59 -17.75
C THR A 40 14.98 20.20 -16.59
N LYS A 41 13.74 19.79 -16.45
CA LYS A 41 12.86 20.07 -15.32
C LYS A 41 12.40 18.74 -14.73
N GLN A 42 12.13 18.70 -13.43
CA GLN A 42 11.52 17.53 -12.81
C GLN A 42 10.05 17.83 -12.57
N GLU A 43 9.19 16.94 -13.05
CA GLU A 43 7.74 16.98 -12.85
C GLU A 43 7.33 15.78 -12.00
N ASN A 44 6.51 15.99 -10.97
CA ASN A 44 5.99 14.90 -10.16
C ASN A 44 4.65 14.45 -10.75
N VAL A 45 4.58 13.20 -11.21
CA VAL A 45 3.34 12.57 -11.68
C VAL A 45 3.07 11.35 -10.81
N SER A 46 1.99 11.40 -10.04
CA SER A 46 1.51 10.29 -9.22
C SER A 46 2.57 9.70 -8.26
N GLY A 47 3.44 10.55 -7.70
CA GLY A 47 4.48 10.15 -6.76
C GLY A 47 5.77 9.65 -7.40
N VAL A 48 5.89 9.72 -8.73
CA VAL A 48 7.11 9.44 -9.50
C VAL A 48 7.65 10.74 -10.08
N PHE A 49 8.93 11.03 -9.81
CA PHE A 49 9.61 12.19 -10.38
C PHE A 49 10.09 11.88 -11.80
N LEU A 50 9.50 12.54 -12.79
CA LEU A 50 9.82 12.37 -14.20
C LEU A 50 10.65 13.54 -14.71
N PRO A 51 11.73 13.29 -15.48
CA PRO A 51 12.45 14.35 -16.18
C PRO A 51 11.63 14.82 -17.39
N GLN A 52 11.36 16.12 -17.44
CA GLN A 52 10.76 16.80 -18.58
C GLN A 52 11.81 17.69 -19.25
N PHE A 53 11.86 17.66 -20.59
CA PHE A 53 12.77 18.50 -21.37
C PHE A 53 12.02 19.72 -21.91
N GLU A 54 12.52 20.92 -21.61
CA GLU A 54 12.03 22.19 -22.16
C GLU A 54 13.09 22.75 -23.13
N SER A 55 12.70 23.14 -24.34
CA SER A 55 13.59 23.79 -25.30
C SER A 55 13.68 25.29 -25.03
N TYR A 56 14.89 25.83 -25.03
CA TYR A 56 15.14 27.28 -24.97
C TYR A 56 16.05 27.71 -26.13
N GLN A 57 15.72 28.84 -26.74
CA GLN A 57 16.55 29.45 -27.77
C GLN A 57 17.40 30.57 -27.15
N ALA A 58 18.71 30.49 -27.31
CA ALA A 58 19.63 31.55 -26.93
C ALA A 58 19.67 32.65 -28.00
N ASP A 59 19.72 33.92 -27.59
CA ASP A 59 19.86 35.07 -28.48
C ASP A 59 21.30 35.17 -29.01
N SER A 60 21.64 34.28 -29.94
CA SER A 60 22.86 34.33 -30.74
C SER A 60 22.48 34.35 -32.23
N ASN A 61 23.03 35.32 -32.95
CA ASN A 61 22.86 35.49 -34.39
C ASN A 61 24.17 35.17 -35.12
N ASP A 62 24.66 33.95 -34.93
CA ASP A 62 25.91 33.45 -35.55
C ASP A 62 25.78 33.21 -37.07
N PHE A 63 24.56 33.30 -37.62
CA PHE A 63 24.22 32.93 -39.00
C PHE A 63 23.90 34.14 -39.90
N ALA A 64 24.32 35.36 -39.52
CA ALA A 64 23.95 36.59 -40.22
C ALA A 64 24.54 36.71 -41.65
N LEU A 65 25.63 35.99 -41.95
CA LEU A 65 26.34 36.11 -43.24
C LEU A 65 25.91 35.08 -44.30
N THR A 66 25.34 33.95 -43.87
CA THR A 66 24.95 32.79 -44.70
C THR A 66 23.52 32.96 -45.22
N GLY A 67 23.33 33.94 -46.10
CA GLY A 67 22.00 34.26 -46.65
C GLY A 67 21.91 35.54 -47.47
N LEU A 68 23.02 36.28 -47.62
CA LEU A 68 23.08 37.51 -48.42
C LEU A 68 23.10 37.24 -49.94
N GLY A 69 23.26 35.99 -50.37
CA GLY A 69 23.26 35.56 -51.78
C GLY A 69 21.89 35.15 -52.32
N LYS A 70 21.86 34.64 -53.56
CA LYS A 70 20.67 34.02 -54.16
C LYS A 70 20.28 32.78 -53.33
N GLY A 71 19.10 32.79 -52.71
CA GLY A 71 18.57 31.65 -51.93
C GLY A 71 18.43 31.89 -50.42
N GLY A 72 18.84 33.03 -49.86
CA GLY A 72 18.76 33.30 -48.42
C GLY A 72 17.37 33.17 -47.80
N GLN A 73 16.32 33.55 -48.55
CA GLN A 73 14.93 33.39 -48.08
C GLN A 73 14.53 31.91 -47.93
N GLN A 74 15.03 31.03 -48.80
CA GLN A 74 14.77 29.59 -48.69
C GLN A 74 15.57 28.97 -47.55
N VAL A 75 16.80 29.44 -47.32
CA VAL A 75 17.62 29.03 -46.16
C VAL A 75 16.91 29.37 -44.85
N GLN A 76 16.34 30.57 -44.75
CA GLN A 76 15.61 31.00 -43.55
C GLN A 76 14.32 30.17 -43.33
N ARG A 77 13.55 29.88 -44.39
CA ARG A 77 12.38 28.99 -44.30
C ARG A 77 12.77 27.58 -43.89
N CYS A 78 13.81 27.03 -44.48
CA CYS A 78 14.32 25.70 -44.14
C CYS A 78 14.72 25.64 -42.66
N ARG A 79 15.43 26.65 -42.17
CA ARG A 79 15.79 26.78 -40.76
C ARG A 79 14.57 26.81 -39.83
N GLU A 80 13.53 27.56 -40.17
CA GLU A 80 12.30 27.61 -39.37
C GLU A 80 11.60 26.24 -39.33
N THR A 81 11.54 25.54 -40.47
CA THR A 81 11.01 24.17 -40.55
C THR A 81 11.83 23.19 -39.70
N TYR A 82 13.16 23.27 -39.75
CA TYR A 82 14.04 22.43 -38.92
C TYR A 82 13.96 22.78 -37.44
N ALA A 83 13.80 24.05 -37.08
CA ALA A 83 13.60 24.46 -35.68
C ALA A 83 12.34 23.82 -35.10
N ARG A 84 11.22 23.88 -35.81
CA ARG A 84 9.97 23.20 -35.42
C ARG A 84 10.14 21.68 -35.36
N ALA A 85 10.88 21.10 -36.29
CA ALA A 85 11.16 19.66 -36.27
C ALA A 85 11.94 19.26 -35.00
N VAL A 86 12.96 20.03 -34.63
CA VAL A 86 13.76 19.76 -33.40
C VAL A 86 12.93 19.98 -32.14
N GLU A 87 12.08 21.00 -32.08
CA GLU A 87 11.14 21.21 -30.96
C GLU A 87 10.25 19.97 -30.74
N THR A 88 9.62 19.46 -31.80
CA THR A 88 8.78 18.24 -31.69
C THR A 88 9.59 16.99 -31.32
N LEU A 89 10.88 16.91 -31.70
CA LEU A 89 11.76 15.82 -31.28
C LEU A 89 12.11 15.90 -29.79
N VAL A 90 12.32 17.10 -29.24
CA VAL A 90 12.56 17.29 -27.80
C VAL A 90 11.33 16.87 -27.00
N GLU A 91 10.13 17.27 -27.43
CA GLU A 91 8.87 16.86 -26.78
C GLU A 91 8.72 15.33 -26.78
N LEU A 92 8.98 14.69 -27.92
CA LEU A 92 8.90 13.23 -28.00
C LEU A 92 9.98 12.53 -27.19
N ALA A 93 11.22 13.05 -27.16
CA ALA A 93 12.28 12.51 -26.33
C ALA A 93 11.91 12.62 -24.83
N SER A 94 11.23 13.69 -24.43
CA SER A 94 10.69 13.86 -23.08
C SER A 94 9.68 12.77 -22.75
N LEU A 95 8.71 12.53 -23.64
CA LEU A 95 7.71 11.48 -23.44
C LEU A 95 8.30 10.07 -23.45
N GLN A 96 9.27 9.80 -24.33
CA GLN A 96 9.95 8.50 -24.39
C GLN A 96 10.75 8.22 -23.12
N THR A 97 11.51 9.20 -22.65
CA THR A 97 12.29 9.06 -21.40
C THR A 97 11.36 8.85 -20.21
N ALA A 98 10.27 9.62 -20.13
CA ALA A 98 9.25 9.44 -19.11
C ALA A 98 8.61 8.05 -19.18
N PHE A 99 8.30 7.53 -20.37
CA PHE A 99 7.70 6.21 -20.55
C PHE A 99 8.62 5.07 -20.10
N VAL A 100 9.92 5.13 -20.42
CA VAL A 100 10.89 4.11 -19.98
C VAL A 100 10.99 4.07 -18.45
N ILE A 101 11.10 5.25 -17.82
CA ILE A 101 11.17 5.35 -16.35
C ILE A 101 9.86 4.85 -15.72
N LEU A 102 8.71 5.25 -16.27
CA LEU A 102 7.41 4.79 -15.78
C LEU A 102 7.25 3.27 -15.91
N ASP A 103 7.68 2.66 -17.02
CA ASP A 103 7.63 1.22 -17.22
C ASP A 103 8.52 0.47 -16.21
N GLU A 104 9.72 0.99 -15.91
CA GLU A 104 10.57 0.42 -14.86
C GLU A 104 9.91 0.50 -13.48
N VAL A 105 9.33 1.64 -13.13
CA VAL A 105 8.61 1.82 -11.87
C VAL A 105 7.40 0.89 -11.80
N ILE A 106 6.61 0.80 -12.87
CA ILE A 106 5.47 -0.12 -12.96
C ILE A 106 5.94 -1.57 -12.81
N LYS A 107 7.06 -1.97 -13.41
CA LYS A 107 7.63 -3.32 -13.23
C LYS A 107 8.07 -3.57 -11.80
N VAL A 108 8.68 -2.59 -11.12
CA VAL A 108 9.05 -2.70 -9.70
C VAL A 108 7.80 -2.81 -8.83
N VAL A 109 6.78 -2.00 -9.10
CA VAL A 109 5.48 -2.07 -8.42
C VAL A 109 4.85 -3.44 -8.67
N ASN A 110 4.77 -3.92 -9.92
CA ASN A 110 4.24 -5.23 -10.27
C ASN A 110 5.04 -6.38 -9.65
N ARG A 111 6.36 -6.26 -9.54
CA ARG A 111 7.17 -7.26 -8.83
C ARG A 111 6.87 -7.26 -7.32
N ARG A 112 6.70 -6.08 -6.72
CA ARG A 112 6.29 -5.94 -5.32
C ARG A 112 4.88 -6.47 -5.08
N VAL A 113 3.96 -6.20 -6.01
CA VAL A 113 2.56 -6.66 -6.03
C VAL A 113 2.48 -8.17 -6.28
N ASN A 114 3.32 -8.74 -7.15
CA ASN A 114 3.36 -10.19 -7.40
C ASN A 114 4.03 -10.96 -6.26
N ALA A 115 5.06 -10.37 -5.63
CA ALA A 115 5.56 -10.81 -4.33
C ALA A 115 4.57 -10.54 -3.18
N MET A 116 3.31 -10.23 -3.51
CA MET A 116 2.24 -9.92 -2.58
C MET A 116 0.90 -10.58 -2.95
N TYR A 117 0.59 -11.05 -4.18
CA TYR A 117 -0.76 -11.60 -4.50
C TYR A 117 -0.93 -13.03 -5.07
N ALA A 118 0.11 -13.80 -5.37
CA ALA A 118 0.02 -15.22 -5.77
C ALA A 118 -0.54 -16.22 -4.70
N LEU A 119 -1.77 -16.02 -4.20
CA LEU A 119 -2.63 -17.12 -3.73
C LEU A 119 -4.12 -16.96 -4.06
N PHE A 120 -4.58 -15.85 -4.66
CA PHE A 120 -5.99 -15.73 -5.04
C PHE A 120 -6.19 -16.07 -6.52
N SER A 121 -6.84 -17.21 -6.76
CA SER A 121 -7.33 -17.64 -8.08
C SER A 121 -8.37 -16.64 -8.64
N PRO A 122 -8.73 -16.74 -9.94
CA PRO A 122 -9.12 -15.58 -10.75
C PRO A 122 -10.53 -15.10 -10.44
N LEU A 123 -10.68 -13.84 -10.03
CA LEU A 123 -11.96 -13.11 -10.08
C LEU A 123 -11.76 -11.68 -10.64
N PRO A 124 -12.79 -11.14 -11.33
CA PRO A 124 -12.62 -10.14 -12.38
C PRO A 124 -12.37 -8.72 -11.85
N SER A 125 -11.26 -8.15 -12.31
CA SER A 125 -11.01 -6.79 -12.83
C SER A 125 -11.63 -5.52 -12.21
N SER A 126 -12.29 -5.53 -11.06
CA SER A 126 -12.66 -4.27 -10.43
C SER A 126 -12.44 -4.34 -8.94
N LEU A 127 -11.59 -3.43 -8.47
CA LEU A 127 -11.48 -3.02 -7.07
C LEU A 127 -10.60 -3.94 -6.21
N VAL A 128 -9.29 -3.85 -6.37
CA VAL A 128 -8.38 -4.16 -5.26
C VAL A 128 -7.28 -3.10 -5.22
N LEU A 129 -7.55 -2.08 -4.41
CA LEU A 129 -6.60 -1.06 -4.00
C LEU A 129 -6.37 -1.28 -2.50
N THR A 130 -5.50 -2.22 -2.13
CA THR A 130 -5.02 -2.32 -0.74
C THR A 130 -3.81 -3.24 -0.57
N LEU A 131 -2.74 -2.61 -0.05
CA LEU A 131 -1.80 -3.09 0.98
C LEU A 131 -0.67 -4.08 0.63
N ALA A 132 0.51 -3.46 0.56
CA ALA A 132 1.87 -4.01 0.58
C ALA A 132 2.19 -4.88 1.82
N SER A 133 1.95 -6.20 1.80
CA SER A 133 2.59 -7.18 2.74
C SER A 133 2.31 -8.68 2.49
N GLU A 134 1.74 -9.13 1.38
CA GLU A 134 0.90 -10.35 1.49
C GLU A 134 1.51 -11.74 1.13
N HIS A 135 2.77 -11.90 0.65
CA HIS A 135 3.35 -13.27 0.40
C HIS A 135 4.41 -13.76 1.36
N VAL A 136 5.13 -12.83 1.97
CA VAL A 136 6.13 -13.16 2.98
C VAL A 136 5.64 -12.65 4.31
N ILE A 137 5.09 -11.43 4.34
CA ILE A 137 4.74 -10.80 5.60
C ILE A 137 3.41 -11.38 6.09
N ILE A 138 2.34 -11.49 5.29
CA ILE A 138 1.07 -12.07 5.76
C ILE A 138 1.23 -13.50 6.30
N PRO A 139 1.74 -14.50 5.56
CA PRO A 139 1.80 -15.85 6.10
C PRO A 139 2.74 -15.96 7.31
N ARG A 140 3.83 -15.17 7.38
CA ARG A 140 4.68 -15.12 8.59
C ARG A 140 3.99 -14.44 9.76
N THR A 141 3.21 -13.40 9.49
CA THR A 141 2.43 -12.68 10.51
C THR A 141 1.30 -13.57 11.03
N GLU A 142 0.58 -14.25 10.15
CA GLU A 142 -0.45 -15.25 10.51
C GLU A 142 0.14 -16.42 11.31
N ASN A 143 1.30 -16.94 10.93
CA ASN A 143 1.98 -17.98 11.72
C ASN A 143 2.41 -17.47 13.10
N THR A 144 2.87 -16.22 13.18
CA THR A 144 3.24 -15.60 14.46
C THR A 144 2.01 -15.39 15.35
N ILE A 145 0.89 -14.91 14.77
CA ILE A 145 -0.38 -14.76 15.47
C ILE A 145 -0.89 -16.12 15.96
N LYS A 146 -0.83 -17.17 15.12
CA LYS A 146 -1.21 -18.52 15.53
C LYS A 146 -0.36 -19.04 16.69
N TYR A 147 0.94 -18.79 16.67
CA TYR A 147 1.84 -19.18 17.76
C TYR A 147 1.51 -18.44 19.06
N ILE A 148 1.31 -17.12 19.00
CA ILE A 148 0.92 -16.32 20.17
C ILE A 148 -0.41 -16.82 20.75
N ASN A 149 -1.41 -17.08 19.91
CA ASN A 149 -2.69 -17.61 20.36
C ASN A 149 -2.54 -18.98 21.02
N SER A 150 -1.74 -19.88 20.46
CA SER A 150 -1.52 -21.19 21.08
C SER A 150 -0.80 -21.11 22.44
N GLU A 151 0.14 -20.18 22.61
CA GLU A 151 0.82 -19.96 23.89
C GLU A 151 -0.12 -19.33 24.93
N LEU A 152 -0.94 -18.36 24.53
CA LEU A 152 -1.95 -17.75 25.40
C LEU A 152 -2.99 -18.78 25.86
N ASP A 153 -3.50 -19.59 24.93
CA ASP A 153 -4.48 -20.64 25.25
C ASP A 153 -3.90 -21.70 26.21
N GLU A 154 -2.61 -22.03 26.11
CA GLU A 154 -1.96 -22.98 27.01
C GLU A 154 -1.71 -22.36 28.40
N LEU A 155 -1.29 -21.09 28.48
CA LEU A 155 -1.17 -20.37 29.75
C LEU A 155 -2.53 -20.27 30.46
N ASP A 156 -3.58 -19.91 29.73
CA ASP A 156 -4.95 -19.84 30.24
C ASP A 156 -5.45 -21.21 30.71
N ARG A 157 -5.10 -22.28 29.97
CA ARG A 157 -5.38 -23.65 30.36
C ARG A 157 -4.68 -24.02 31.67
N GLU A 158 -3.39 -23.72 31.82
CA GLU A 158 -2.65 -23.98 33.07
C GLU A 158 -3.22 -23.20 34.26
N GLU A 159 -3.60 -21.93 34.06
CA GLU A 159 -4.29 -21.12 35.07
C GLU A 159 -5.64 -21.72 35.46
N PHE A 160 -6.41 -22.16 34.48
CA PHE A 160 -7.69 -22.82 34.71
C PHE A 160 -7.53 -24.10 35.52
N TYR A 161 -6.52 -24.93 35.24
CA TYR A 161 -6.23 -26.13 36.04
C TYR A 161 -5.82 -25.79 37.48
N ARG A 162 -5.00 -24.75 37.68
CA ARG A 162 -4.63 -24.26 39.02
C ARG A 162 -5.85 -23.83 39.82
N LEU A 163 -6.71 -23.01 39.24
CA LEU A 163 -7.95 -22.54 39.87
C LEU A 163 -8.93 -23.68 40.16
N LYS A 164 -9.10 -24.62 39.22
CA LYS A 164 -9.95 -25.80 39.40
C LYS A 164 -9.50 -26.68 40.55
N LYS A 165 -8.18 -26.86 40.73
CA LYS A 165 -7.63 -27.65 41.84
C LYS A 165 -7.89 -26.99 43.20
N VAL A 166 -7.74 -25.67 43.29
CA VAL A 166 -8.05 -24.91 44.51
C VAL A 166 -9.55 -24.95 44.82
N SER A 167 -10.41 -24.79 43.80
CA SER A 167 -11.85 -24.88 43.95
C SER A 167 -12.30 -26.28 44.41
N ASN A 168 -11.80 -27.33 43.76
CA ASN A 168 -12.09 -28.72 44.15
C ASN A 168 -11.60 -29.03 45.57
N LYS A 169 -10.47 -28.46 46.00
CA LYS A 169 -9.99 -28.62 47.38
C LYS A 169 -10.92 -27.92 48.37
N LYS A 170 -11.29 -26.66 48.11
CA LYS A 170 -12.26 -25.92 48.92
C LYS A 170 -13.63 -26.61 49.01
N GLN A 171 -14.10 -27.21 47.92
CA GLN A 171 -15.36 -27.97 47.90
C GLN A 171 -15.28 -29.26 48.74
N LYS A 172 -14.15 -29.97 48.70
CA LYS A 172 -13.92 -31.14 49.56
C LYS A 172 -13.84 -30.75 51.04
N ASP A 173 -13.05 -29.74 51.35
CA ASP A 173 -12.90 -29.23 52.72
C ASP A 173 -14.27 -28.76 53.26
N ALA A 174 -15.08 -28.07 52.44
CA ALA A 174 -16.44 -27.67 52.81
C ALA A 174 -17.41 -28.86 53.01
N ALA A 175 -17.34 -29.89 52.16
CA ALA A 175 -18.15 -31.09 52.32
C ALA A 175 -17.77 -31.90 53.57
N GLU A 176 -16.48 -31.97 53.91
CA GLU A 176 -15.99 -32.58 55.14
C GLU A 176 -16.44 -31.80 56.39
N GLU A 177 -16.42 -30.46 56.34
CA GLU A 177 -16.95 -29.61 57.41
C GLU A 177 -18.47 -29.73 57.57
N GLU A 178 -19.24 -29.81 56.49
CA GLU A 178 -20.69 -30.04 56.55
C GLU A 178 -21.03 -31.43 57.09
N ALA A 179 -20.31 -32.47 56.68
CA ALA A 179 -20.47 -33.81 57.23
C ALA A 179 -20.14 -33.85 58.73
N ALA A 180 -19.07 -33.18 59.16
CA ALA A 180 -18.74 -33.06 60.59
C ALA A 180 -19.79 -32.27 61.39
N ARG A 181 -20.43 -31.26 60.79
CA ARG A 181 -21.55 -30.52 61.42
C ARG A 181 -22.84 -31.35 61.47
N GLN A 182 -23.13 -32.16 60.44
CA GLN A 182 -24.29 -33.06 60.44
C GLN A 182 -24.13 -34.17 61.48
N VAL A 183 -22.95 -34.79 61.59
CA VAL A 183 -22.67 -35.80 62.64
C VAL A 183 -22.79 -35.20 64.05
N LYS A 184 -22.37 -33.94 64.25
CA LYS A 184 -22.57 -33.24 65.53
C LYS A 184 -24.03 -32.93 65.82
N LYS A 185 -24.80 -32.49 64.82
CA LYS A 185 -26.26 -32.25 64.95
C LYS A 185 -27.04 -33.54 65.19
N GLU A 186 -26.67 -34.64 64.54
CA GLU A 186 -27.26 -35.96 64.78
C GLU A 186 -26.90 -36.50 66.17
N ALA A 187 -25.68 -36.28 66.66
CA ALA A 187 -25.29 -36.61 68.03
C ALA A 187 -26.06 -35.79 69.08
N GLU A 188 -26.32 -34.51 68.82
CA GLU A 188 -27.16 -33.65 69.67
C GLU A 188 -28.64 -34.08 69.65
N GLN A 189 -29.19 -34.42 68.48
CA GLN A 189 -30.57 -34.92 68.35
C GLN A 189 -30.77 -36.32 68.95
N THR A 190 -29.74 -37.16 68.95
CA THR A 190 -29.80 -38.48 69.60
C THR A 190 -29.68 -38.37 71.12
N ALA A 191 -29.09 -37.28 71.64
CA ALA A 191 -29.08 -36.98 73.07
C ALA A 191 -30.41 -36.42 73.60
N GLU A 192 -31.25 -35.84 72.73
CA GLU A 192 -32.58 -35.32 73.10
C GLU A 192 -33.73 -36.34 72.98
N ALA A 193 -33.49 -37.55 72.45
CA ALA A 193 -34.54 -38.55 72.23
C ALA A 193 -34.54 -39.71 73.26
N LYS A 194 -35.10 -39.44 74.45
CA LYS A 194 -35.94 -40.28 75.35
C LYS A 194 -35.44 -40.48 76.82
N PRO A 195 -36.35 -40.56 77.82
CA PRO A 195 -37.73 -40.03 77.89
C PRO A 195 -38.08 -39.35 79.23
N GLU A 196 -39.04 -38.42 79.23
CA GLU A 196 -40.10 -38.37 80.26
C GLU A 196 -41.30 -37.54 79.75
N GLU A 197 -42.51 -38.10 79.89
CA GLU A 197 -43.78 -37.51 79.51
C GLU A 197 -44.18 -36.38 80.47
N THR A 198 -44.75 -35.28 79.97
CA THR A 198 -46.01 -34.67 80.49
C THR A 198 -46.44 -33.43 79.67
N VAL A 199 -47.63 -33.54 79.07
CA VAL A 199 -48.71 -32.55 78.83
C VAL A 199 -48.37 -31.06 78.63
N GLY A 200 -48.82 -30.48 77.50
CA GLY A 200 -49.10 -29.03 77.41
C GLY A 200 -49.23 -28.46 75.99
N GLU A 201 -50.37 -27.85 75.68
CA GLU A 201 -50.74 -27.17 74.44
C GLU A 201 -49.84 -25.97 74.07
N SER A 202 -49.61 -25.73 72.77
CA SER A 202 -50.05 -24.50 72.08
C SER A 202 -49.56 -24.51 70.62
N LYS A 203 -50.53 -24.45 69.71
CA LYS A 203 -50.32 -24.23 68.28
C LYS A 203 -50.46 -22.73 68.06
N ASP A 204 -49.35 -22.01 67.90
CA ASP A 204 -49.38 -20.61 67.51
C ASP A 204 -49.40 -20.50 65.98
N MET A 205 -50.38 -19.74 65.50
CA MET A 205 -50.62 -19.38 64.11
C MET A 205 -50.23 -17.90 63.98
N LEU A 206 -49.69 -17.49 62.83
CA LEU A 206 -49.24 -16.13 62.40
C LEU A 206 -47.70 -16.04 62.37
N ALA A 207 -47.02 -15.64 61.29
CA ALA A 207 -47.45 -14.85 60.15
C ALA A 207 -46.61 -15.17 58.91
N ASP A 208 -47.25 -14.98 57.77
CA ASP A 208 -46.72 -14.90 56.42
C ASP A 208 -45.52 -13.93 56.30
N GLU A 209 -44.59 -14.22 55.39
CA GLU A 209 -44.30 -13.39 54.21
C GLU A 209 -42.96 -13.83 53.56
N ASP A 210 -43.08 -14.18 52.28
CA ASP A 210 -42.15 -13.86 51.19
C ASP A 210 -40.69 -14.34 51.25
N ASN A 211 -40.40 -15.40 50.49
CA ASN A 211 -39.50 -15.30 49.34
C ASN A 211 -39.47 -16.63 48.55
N GLN A 212 -40.32 -16.71 47.52
CA GLN A 212 -40.09 -17.60 46.39
C GLN A 212 -39.11 -16.91 45.43
N ASP A 213 -37.83 -17.18 45.58
CA ASP A 213 -36.86 -16.89 44.53
C ASP A 213 -37.06 -17.89 43.37
N VAL A 214 -37.72 -17.40 42.33
CA VAL A 214 -37.69 -18.01 40.99
C VAL A 214 -36.60 -17.29 40.20
N ILE A 215 -35.47 -17.97 39.95
CA ILE A 215 -34.59 -17.67 38.81
C ILE A 215 -34.17 -19.00 38.19
N PHE A 216 -34.70 -19.26 37.00
CA PHE A 216 -34.01 -19.96 35.91
C PHE A 216 -34.01 -19.02 34.71
#